data_AF-A0AAV4RVD5-F1
#
_entry.id   AF-A0AAV4RVD5-F1
#
_cell.length_a   1.000
_cell.length_b   1.000
_cell.length_c   1.000
_cell.angle_alpha   90.00
_cell.angle_beta   90.00
_cell.angle_gamma   90.00
#
_symmetry.space_group_name_H-M   'P 1'
#
loop_
_entity.id
_entity.type
_entity.pdbx_description
1 polymer ?
#
loop_
_entity_poly.entity_id
_entity_poly.type
_entity_poly.pdbx_seq_one_letter_code
_entity_poly.pdbx_strand_id
1 'polypeptide(L)'
;MRNSGSKSKNVSLNQIAIIFFVDLDEADFCKTCSDDIRKRNVPNLAANYGFRYPEQPSCLSELKDLEERLVALHIPFMQIRELGRDRPYGIKGSVTNVPNDLHKSVDCLPLNVNDSATIYVKLKKRLSFKSHFMYQCVNPALRTMRLCI
;
A
#
# COMPACT_ATOMS: atom_id res chain seq x y z
N MET A 1 17.59 19.31 25.17
CA MET A 1 16.84 20.47 24.70
C MET A 1 17.33 20.86 23.30
N ARG A 2 16.55 20.56 22.25
CA ARG A 2 16.66 21.24 20.95
C ARG A 2 15.25 21.65 20.57
N ASN A 3 15.00 22.94 20.76
CA ASN A 3 13.77 23.62 20.44
C ASN A 3 13.69 23.74 18.92
N SER A 4 12.61 23.27 18.32
CA SER A 4 12.21 23.70 16.99
C SER A 4 10.70 23.71 16.94
N GLY A 5 10.14 24.83 17.41
CA GLY A 5 8.71 25.12 17.28
C GLY A 5 8.31 25.00 15.81
N SER A 6 7.26 24.22 15.58
CA SER A 6 6.53 24.14 14.33
C SER A 6 5.85 25.50 14.08
N LYS A 7 6.59 26.44 13.48
CA LYS A 7 5.96 27.62 12.90
C LYS A 7 5.26 27.17 11.62
N SER A 8 3.94 26.96 11.72
CA SER A 8 3.06 26.94 10.56
C SER A 8 3.33 28.21 9.75
N LYS A 9 3.74 28.03 8.49
CA LYS A 9 4.06 29.14 7.58
C LYS A 9 3.42 28.83 6.25
N ASN A 10 2.23 29.40 6.09
CA ASN A 10 1.37 29.46 4.91
C ASN A 10 2.13 29.27 3.58
N VAL A 11 1.94 28.10 2.98
CA VAL A 11 2.20 27.85 1.56
C VAL A 11 0.97 28.33 0.79
N SER A 12 1.15 29.12 -0.27
CA SER A 12 0.00 29.63 -1.03
C SER A 12 -0.76 28.51 -1.74
N LEU A 13 -2.10 28.53 -1.69
CA LEU A 13 -2.98 27.51 -2.29
C LEU A 13 -2.69 27.27 -3.78
N ASN A 14 -2.32 28.32 -4.52
CA ASN A 14 -1.95 28.23 -5.93
C ASN A 14 -0.69 27.35 -6.18
N GLN A 15 0.22 27.25 -5.21
CA GLN A 15 1.39 26.35 -5.31
C GLN A 15 1.03 24.90 -4.96
N ILE A 16 0.04 24.68 -4.09
CA ILE A 16 -0.44 23.35 -3.71
C ILE A 16 -1.14 22.70 -4.91
N ALA A 17 -2.01 23.44 -5.60
CA ALA A 17 -2.71 22.98 -6.80
C ALA A 17 -1.76 22.60 -7.96
N ILE A 18 -0.58 23.23 -8.05
CA ILE A 18 0.45 22.87 -9.04
C ILE A 18 1.20 21.59 -8.65
N ILE A 19 1.25 21.21 -7.37
CA ILE A 19 2.05 20.06 -6.91
C ILE A 19 1.18 18.81 -6.75
N PHE A 20 -0.07 19.00 -6.33
CA PHE A 20 -1.09 17.98 -6.17
C PHE A 20 -2.36 18.52 -6.84
N PHE A 21 -2.89 17.81 -7.83
CA PHE A 21 -4.19 18.10 -8.48
C PHE A 21 -5.40 17.92 -7.52
N VAL A 22 -5.23 18.18 -6.23
CA VAL A 22 -6.22 17.98 -5.16
C VAL A 22 -6.27 19.26 -4.35
N ASP A 23 -7.46 19.85 -4.24
CA ASP A 23 -7.74 20.97 -3.34
C ASP A 23 -7.57 20.48 -1.90
N LEU A 24 -6.41 20.77 -1.31
CA LEU A 24 -6.09 20.47 0.09
C LEU A 24 -6.06 21.79 0.87
N ASP A 25 -7.02 21.96 1.77
CA ASP A 25 -7.08 23.13 2.67
C ASP A 25 -5.94 23.13 3.70
N GLU A 26 -5.39 21.96 4.02
CA GLU A 26 -4.23 21.78 4.90
C GLU A 26 -3.43 20.54 4.44
N ALA A 27 -2.15 20.72 4.11
CA ALA A 27 -1.28 19.65 3.62
C ALA A 27 0.04 19.60 4.41
N ASP A 28 0.29 18.46 5.07
CA ASP A 28 1.55 18.19 5.73
C ASP A 28 2.57 17.64 4.73
N PHE A 29 3.56 18.47 4.39
CA PHE A 29 4.63 18.09 3.48
C PHE A 29 5.80 17.49 4.27
N CYS A 30 6.45 16.46 3.71
CA CYS A 30 7.73 16.00 4.25
C CYS A 30 8.77 17.12 4.19
N LYS A 31 9.86 16.99 4.96
CA LYS A 31 10.92 18.02 5.02
C LYS A 31 11.46 18.40 3.63
N THR A 32 11.71 17.40 2.78
CA THR A 32 12.26 17.61 1.43
C THR A 32 11.30 18.40 0.55
N CYS A 33 10.03 17.99 0.47
CA CYS A 33 9.01 18.71 -0.29
C CYS A 33 8.81 20.13 0.25
N SER A 34 8.79 20.31 1.58
CA SER A 34 8.71 21.62 2.22
C SER A 34 9.89 22.53 1.85
N ASP A 35 11.11 21.98 1.77
CA ASP A 35 12.32 22.72 1.44
C ASP A 35 12.32 23.16 -0.05
N ASP A 36 11.82 22.32 -0.95
CA ASP A 36 11.67 22.64 -2.38
C ASP A 36 10.59 23.71 -2.60
N ILE A 37 9.42 23.54 -1.98
CA ILE A 37 8.31 24.51 -2.05
C ILE A 37 8.75 25.88 -1.55
N ARG A 38 9.51 25.93 -0.43
CA ARG A 38 10.02 27.19 0.12
C ARG A 38 10.98 27.90 -0.84
N LYS A 39 11.73 27.14 -1.64
CA LYS A 39 12.59 27.67 -2.71
C LYS A 39 11.82 28.01 -3.99
N ARG A 40 10.49 27.86 -3.99
CA ARG A 40 9.60 28.01 -5.15
C ARG A 40 9.89 26.99 -6.26
N ASN A 41 10.42 25.83 -5.90
CA ASN A 41 10.63 24.70 -6.80
C ASN A 41 9.49 23.69 -6.64
N VAL A 42 9.15 23.00 -7.71
CA VAL A 42 8.27 21.82 -7.67
C VAL A 42 9.12 20.63 -7.18
N PRO A 43 8.69 19.88 -6.15
CA PRO A 43 9.42 18.71 -5.66
C PRO A 43 9.72 17.70 -6.77
N ASN A 44 10.90 17.10 -6.76
CA ASN A 44 11.34 16.18 -7.82
C ASN A 44 10.41 14.96 -8.00
N LEU A 45 9.70 14.54 -6.95
CA LEU A 45 8.75 13.42 -6.97
C LEU A 45 7.29 13.89 -7.05
N ALA A 46 7.04 15.08 -7.61
CA ALA A 46 5.69 15.61 -7.76
C ALA A 46 4.88 14.81 -8.80
N ALA A 47 3.56 14.72 -8.58
CA ALA A 47 2.64 14.03 -9.48
C ALA A 47 2.66 14.60 -10.91
N ASN A 48 2.91 15.90 -11.06
CA ASN A 48 3.02 16.58 -12.35
C ASN A 48 4.17 16.09 -13.22
N TYR A 49 5.20 15.49 -12.62
CA TYR A 49 6.31 14.88 -13.37
C TYR A 49 6.02 13.42 -13.76
N GLY A 50 4.77 12.98 -13.69
CA GLY A 50 4.38 11.62 -14.02
C GLY A 50 4.57 10.61 -12.89
N PHE A 51 4.99 11.06 -11.70
CA PHE A 51 5.02 10.24 -10.48
C PHE A 51 3.61 10.11 -9.87
N ARG A 52 2.64 9.71 -10.70
CA ARG A 52 1.27 9.44 -10.30
C ARG A 52 1.00 7.93 -10.41
N TYR A 53 0.37 7.35 -9.40
CA TYR A 53 -0.13 5.98 -9.52
C TYR A 53 -1.24 5.92 -10.56
N PRO A 54 -1.30 4.84 -11.37
CA PRO A 54 -2.44 4.62 -12.25
C PRO A 54 -3.73 4.53 -11.41
N GLU A 55 -4.87 4.79 -12.05
CA GLU A 55 -6.15 4.56 -11.40
C GLU A 55 -6.27 3.08 -11.03
N GLN A 56 -6.67 2.82 -9.78
CA GLN A 56 -6.82 1.46 -9.30
C GLN A 56 -7.99 0.81 -10.06
N PRO A 57 -7.78 -0.35 -10.71
CA PRO A 57 -8.85 -1.05 -11.40
C PRO A 57 -9.92 -1.52 -10.39
N SER A 58 -11.19 -1.42 -10.78
CA SER A 58 -12.33 -1.71 -9.91
C SER A 58 -12.29 -3.12 -9.31
N CYS A 59 -11.81 -4.11 -10.06
CA CYS A 59 -11.68 -5.48 -9.57
C CYS A 59 -10.72 -5.64 -8.37
N LEU A 60 -9.73 -4.75 -8.21
CA LEU A 60 -8.85 -4.78 -7.04
C LEU A 60 -9.47 -4.08 -5.82
N SER A 61 -10.44 -3.19 -6.02
CA SER A 61 -11.07 -2.43 -4.94
C SER A 61 -11.97 -3.27 -4.02
N GLU A 62 -12.43 -4.41 -4.52
CA GLU A 62 -13.30 -5.35 -3.81
C GLU A 62 -12.51 -6.42 -3.02
N LEU A 63 -11.18 -6.48 -3.19
CA LEU A 63 -10.33 -7.49 -2.57
C LEU A 63 -10.04 -7.17 -1.11
N LYS A 64 -10.05 -8.21 -0.28
CA LYS A 64 -9.51 -8.12 1.08
C LYS A 64 -7.98 -8.16 1.05
N ASP A 65 -7.34 -7.69 2.13
CA ASP A 65 -5.88 -7.68 2.28
C ASP A 65 -5.19 -9.01 1.94
N LEU A 66 -5.77 -10.14 2.36
CA LEU A 66 -5.20 -11.45 2.06
C LEU A 66 -5.40 -11.84 0.59
N GLU A 67 -6.54 -11.48 0.02
CA GLU A 67 -6.89 -11.78 -1.37
C GLU A 67 -6.00 -11.01 -2.33
N GLU A 68 -5.78 -9.72 -2.06
CA GLU A 68 -4.83 -8.86 -2.78
C GLU A 68 -3.43 -9.48 -2.78
N ARG A 69 -2.97 -9.99 -1.63
CA ARG A 69 -1.66 -10.65 -1.53
C ARG A 69 -1.60 -11.98 -2.27
N LEU A 70 -2.70 -12.73 -2.35
CA LEU A 70 -2.74 -14.00 -3.09
C LEU A 70 -2.67 -13.79 -4.59
N VAL A 71 -3.17 -12.65 -5.09
CA VAL A 71 -3.11 -12.28 -6.51
C VAL A 71 -1.87 -11.44 -6.87
N ALA A 72 -1.17 -10.88 -5.88
CA ALA A 72 0.06 -10.14 -6.10
C ALA A 72 1.18 -11.03 -6.67
N LEU A 73 1.91 -10.53 -7.68
CA LEU A 73 3.08 -11.21 -8.26
C LEU A 73 4.20 -11.46 -7.24
N HIS A 74 4.29 -10.61 -6.22
CA HIS A 74 5.21 -10.80 -5.11
C HIS A 74 4.51 -10.50 -3.78
N ILE A 75 4.80 -11.31 -2.78
CA ILE A 75 4.26 -11.16 -1.42
C ILE A 75 5.33 -10.52 -0.54
N PRO A 76 5.18 -9.23 -0.19
CA PRO A 76 6.11 -8.58 0.72
C PRO A 76 5.81 -8.99 2.17
N PHE A 77 6.80 -9.59 2.82
CA PHE A 77 6.84 -9.76 4.26
C PHE A 77 7.64 -8.62 4.88
N MET A 78 6.93 -7.67 5.48
CA MET A 78 7.50 -6.55 6.22
C MET A 78 6.64 -6.24 7.43
N GLN A 79 7.24 -5.58 8.42
CA GLN A 79 6.52 -5.07 9.58
C GLN A 79 6.51 -3.55 9.52
N ILE A 80 5.33 -2.97 9.29
CA ILE A 80 5.11 -1.53 9.39
C ILE A 80 4.90 -1.19 10.87
N ARG A 81 5.54 -0.13 11.36
CA ARG A 81 5.41 0.38 12.73
C ARG A 81 5.37 1.89 12.75
N GLU A 82 4.77 2.45 13.80
CA GLU A 82 4.87 3.88 14.08
C GLU A 82 6.30 4.23 14.52
N LEU A 83 6.81 5.37 14.06
CA LEU A 83 8.14 5.87 14.42
C LEU A 83 8.11 6.92 15.55
N GLY A 84 6.93 7.19 16.12
CA GLY A 84 6.67 8.21 17.14
C GLY A 84 5.45 9.07 16.79
N ARG A 85 5.09 10.03 17.64
CA ARG A 85 4.05 11.02 17.33
C ARG A 85 4.42 11.82 16.08
N ASP A 86 3.44 12.00 15.21
CA ASP A 86 3.51 12.84 14.00
C ASP A 86 4.65 12.45 13.05
N ARG A 87 5.02 11.17 13.05
CA ARG A 87 5.99 10.61 12.10
C ARG A 87 5.31 9.60 11.21
N PRO A 88 5.71 9.54 9.91
CA PRO A 88 5.21 8.52 9.02
C PRO A 88 5.58 7.13 9.55
N TYR A 89 4.81 6.14 9.14
CA TYR A 89 5.13 4.76 9.45
C TYR A 89 6.49 4.37 8.87
N GLY A 90 7.24 3.60 9.64
CA GLY A 90 8.52 3.05 9.26
C GLY A 90 8.46 1.54 9.12
N ILE A 91 9.41 1.00 8.36
CA ILE A 91 9.59 -0.45 8.28
C ILE A 91 10.53 -0.89 9.42
N LYS A 92 10.15 -1.97 10.11
CA LYS A 92 10.98 -2.64 11.12
C LYS A 92 11.62 -3.88 10.51
N GLY A 93 12.95 -3.93 10.59
CA GLY A 93 13.72 -5.09 10.14
C GLY A 93 13.83 -5.15 8.61
N SER A 94 14.14 -6.34 8.10
CA SER A 94 14.26 -6.58 6.66
C SER A 94 12.91 -6.73 5.98
N VAL A 95 12.82 -6.25 4.74
CA VAL A 95 11.73 -6.55 3.82
C VAL A 95 12.14 -7.79 3.03
N THR A 96 11.29 -8.82 3.04
CA THR A 96 11.48 -10.01 2.20
C THR A 96 10.39 -10.05 1.16
N ASN A 97 10.74 -9.91 -0.12
CA ASN A 97 9.80 -10.02 -1.22
C ASN A 97 9.85 -11.43 -1.81
N VAL A 98 8.77 -12.20 -1.65
CA VAL A 98 8.73 -13.59 -2.11
C VAL A 98 7.95 -13.65 -3.43
N PRO A 99 8.53 -14.21 -4.52
CA PRO A 99 7.79 -14.36 -5.77
C PRO A 99 6.60 -15.31 -5.56
N ASN A 100 5.46 -14.94 -6.12
CA ASN A 100 4.23 -15.71 -6.03
C ASN A 100 3.90 -16.30 -7.41
N ASP A 101 3.77 -17.63 -7.46
CA ASP A 101 3.32 -18.32 -8.66
C ASP A 101 1.80 -18.31 -8.69
N LEU A 102 1.23 -17.35 -9.43
CA LEU A 102 -0.21 -17.16 -9.50
C LEU A 102 -0.94 -18.38 -10.05
N HIS A 103 -0.32 -19.14 -10.96
CA HIS A 103 -0.93 -20.37 -11.48
C HIS A 103 -1.09 -21.39 -10.37
N LYS A 104 -0.03 -21.64 -9.60
CA LYS A 104 -0.10 -22.55 -8.46
C LYS A 104 -1.02 -22.05 -7.36
N SER A 105 -0.92 -20.78 -6.98
CA SER A 105 -1.72 -20.22 -5.89
C SER A 105 -3.21 -20.25 -6.19
N VAL A 106 -3.60 -19.99 -7.44
CA VAL A 106 -4.99 -20.01 -7.90
C VAL A 106 -5.52 -21.43 -8.12
N ASP A 107 -4.72 -22.32 -8.72
CA ASP A 107 -5.16 -23.70 -8.99
C ASP A 107 -5.25 -24.56 -7.72
N CYS A 108 -4.52 -24.19 -6.67
CA CYS A 108 -4.65 -24.82 -5.34
C CYS A 108 -5.95 -24.44 -4.61
N LEU A 109 -6.65 -23.37 -5.03
CA LEU A 109 -7.90 -22.98 -4.41
C LEU A 109 -9.03 -23.91 -4.91
N PRO A 110 -9.75 -24.61 -4.01
CA PRO A 110 -10.83 -25.49 -4.42
C PRO A 110 -11.93 -24.70 -5.13
N LEU A 111 -12.22 -25.09 -6.38
CA LEU A 111 -13.21 -24.42 -7.23
C LEU A 111 -14.66 -24.79 -6.87
N ASN A 112 -14.86 -25.95 -6.24
CA ASN A 112 -16.17 -26.49 -5.92
C ASN A 112 -16.35 -26.54 -4.41
N VAL A 113 -17.37 -25.88 -3.86
CA VAL A 113 -18.52 -26.52 -3.18
C VAL A 113 -19.68 -25.51 -3.16
N ASN A 114 -20.72 -25.70 -3.98
CA ASN A 114 -22.02 -25.01 -3.94
C ASN A 114 -21.98 -23.48 -3.62
N ASP A 115 -21.78 -22.66 -4.66
CA ASP A 115 -22.10 -21.22 -4.84
C ASP A 115 -21.79 -20.15 -3.78
N SER A 116 -21.26 -20.49 -2.59
CA SER A 116 -21.04 -19.46 -1.55
C SER A 116 -19.96 -19.79 -0.51
N ALA A 117 -19.25 -20.92 -0.66
CA ALA A 117 -18.28 -21.35 0.34
C ALA A 117 -16.98 -20.53 0.27
N THR A 118 -16.87 -19.49 1.09
CA THR A 118 -15.59 -18.85 1.41
C THR A 118 -14.69 -19.80 2.21
N ILE A 119 -13.39 -19.81 1.94
CA ILE A 119 -12.43 -20.68 2.63
C ILE A 119 -11.54 -19.89 3.59
N TYR A 120 -11.21 -20.50 4.72
CA TYR A 120 -10.25 -19.90 5.66
C TYR A 120 -8.81 -20.21 5.23
N VAL A 121 -8.04 -19.18 4.89
CA VAL A 121 -6.67 -19.31 4.42
C VAL A 121 -5.69 -18.75 5.45
N LYS A 122 -4.66 -19.54 5.78
CA LYS A 122 -3.55 -19.13 6.65
C LYS A 122 -2.32 -18.84 5.80
N LEU A 123 -1.97 -17.57 5.66
CA LEU A 123 -0.70 -17.16 5.04
C LEU A 123 0.40 -17.20 6.09
N LYS A 124 1.45 -17.99 5.85
CA LYS A 124 2.61 -18.13 6.74
C LYS A 124 3.89 -17.68 6.06
N LYS A 125 4.81 -17.10 6.83
CA LYS A 125 6.18 -16.81 6.36
C LYS A 125 6.96 -18.08 6.04
N ARG A 126 6.69 -19.15 6.81
CA ARG A 126 7.24 -20.50 6.64
C ARG A 126 6.18 -21.51 7.07
N LEU A 127 6.03 -22.60 6.33
CA LEU A 127 5.05 -23.65 6.64
C LEU A 127 5.26 -24.28 8.02
N SER A 128 6.53 -24.39 8.44
CA SER A 128 6.92 -24.95 9.74
C SER A 128 6.56 -24.08 10.95
N PHE A 129 6.19 -22.81 10.76
CA PHE A 129 5.85 -21.93 11.87
C PHE A 129 4.46 -22.26 12.43
N LYS A 130 4.32 -22.22 13.77
CA LYS A 130 3.04 -22.42 14.45
C LYS A 130 2.09 -21.23 14.23
N SER A 131 2.63 -20.02 14.28
CA SER A 131 1.88 -18.79 14.01
C SER A 131 1.69 -18.55 12.52
N HIS A 132 0.64 -17.80 12.19
CA HIS A 132 0.36 -17.31 10.85
C HIS A 132 0.65 -15.82 10.76
N PHE A 133 1.02 -15.36 9.56
CA PHE A 133 1.19 -13.95 9.27
C PHE A 133 -0.17 -13.27 9.07
N MET A 134 -1.06 -13.91 8.30
CA MET A 134 -2.44 -13.49 8.12
C MET A 134 -3.37 -14.69 8.15
N TYR A 135 -4.59 -14.48 8.63
CA TYR A 135 -5.64 -15.48 8.64
C TYR A 135 -6.97 -14.79 8.38
N GLN A 136 -7.51 -15.03 7.18
CA GLN A 136 -8.74 -14.40 6.73
C GLN A 136 -9.55 -15.38 5.88
N CYS A 137 -10.84 -15.07 5.71
CA CYS A 137 -11.74 -15.80 4.85
C CYS A 137 -11.66 -15.25 3.42
N VAL A 138 -11.32 -16.12 2.49
CA VAL A 138 -11.01 -15.82 1.08
C VAL A 138 -12.10 -16.38 0.19
N ASN A 139 -12.53 -15.62 -0.81
CA ASN A 139 -13.44 -16.08 -1.84
C ASN A 139 -12.68 -16.87 -2.92
N PRO A 140 -13.02 -18.15 -3.17
CA PRO A 140 -12.40 -18.94 -4.25
C PRO A 140 -12.64 -18.37 -5.65
N ALA A 141 -13.62 -17.47 -5.82
CA ALA A 141 -13.89 -16.77 -7.08
C ALA A 141 -12.71 -15.92 -7.58
N LEU A 142 -11.68 -15.66 -6.76
CA LEU A 142 -10.40 -15.05 -7.19
C LEU A 142 -9.75 -15.76 -8.38
N ARG A 143 -10.09 -17.02 -8.62
CA ARG A 143 -9.60 -17.78 -9.80
C ARG A 143 -9.96 -17.13 -11.14
N THR A 144 -11.02 -16.32 -11.20
CA THR A 144 -11.43 -15.61 -12.43
C THR A 144 -10.73 -14.26 -12.60
N MET A 145 -9.99 -13.75 -11.60
CA MET A 145 -9.28 -12.46 -11.67
C MET A 145 -8.02 -12.46 -12.55
N ARG A 146 -7.84 -13.49 -13.40
CA ARG A 146 -6.75 -13.54 -14.41
C ARG A 146 -6.74 -12.37 -15.39
N LEU A 147 -7.82 -11.59 -15.46
CA LEU A 147 -7.98 -10.45 -16.38
C LEU A 147 -7.54 -9.10 -15.78
N CYS A 148 -7.15 -9.04 -14.51
CA CYS A 148 -6.84 -7.78 -13.81
C CYS A 148 -5.34 -7.50 -13.60
N ILE A 149 -4.44 -8.42 -13.98
CA ILE A 149 -3.00 -8.38 -13.66
C ILE A 149 -2.18 -8.64 -14.93
#